data_AF-A0A371FXL9-F1
#
_entry.id   AF-A0A371FXL9-F1
#
_cell.length_a   1.000
_cell.length_b   1.000
_cell.length_c   1.000
_cell.angle_alpha   90.00
_cell.angle_beta   90.00
_cell.angle_gamma   90.00
#
_symmetry.space_group_name_H-M   'P 1'
#
loop_
_entity.id
_entity.type
_entity.pdbx_description
1 polymer ?
#
loop_
_entity_poly.entity_id
_entity_poly.type
_entity_poly.pdbx_seq_one_letter_code
_entity_poly.pdbx_strand_id
1 'polypeptide(L)'
;MPSDLRQRLVELLREYADIFAWSYRDMLGLDTTIMEHRLPLVPNAILVRQQLRRMKPEVALKIKEEMEKQWNASFLAVAEYPQ
;
A
#
# COMPACT_ATOMS: atom_id res chain seq x y z
N MET A 1 -6.37 31.56 7.54
CA MET A 1 -6.00 31.51 6.11
C MET A 1 -6.78 32.57 5.36
N PRO A 2 -6.15 33.41 4.53
CA PRO A 2 -6.87 34.32 3.65
C PRO A 2 -7.87 33.54 2.76
N SER A 3 -9.08 34.07 2.58
CA SER A 3 -10.15 33.43 1.78
C SER A 3 -9.70 33.11 0.36
N ASP A 4 -8.95 34.01 -0.26
CA ASP A 4 -8.55 33.93 -1.66
C ASP A 4 -7.55 32.80 -1.91
N LEU A 5 -6.69 32.54 -0.92
CA LEU A 5 -5.72 31.45 -0.99
C LEU A 5 -6.40 30.09 -0.89
N ARG A 6 -7.43 29.98 -0.03
CA ARG A 6 -8.24 28.75 0.08
C ARG A 6 -8.97 28.44 -1.22
N GLN A 7 -9.55 29.46 -1.86
CA GLN A 7 -10.25 29.31 -3.14
C GLN A 7 -9.32 28.79 -4.24
N ARG A 8 -8.15 29.43 -4.39
CA ARG A 8 -7.12 29.01 -5.37
C ARG A 8 -6.61 27.58 -5.13
N LEU A 9 -6.44 27.19 -3.86
CA LEU A 9 -6.03 25.83 -3.53
C LEU A 9 -7.09 24.79 -3.92
N VAL A 10 -8.37 25.10 -3.71
CA VAL A 10 -9.48 24.20 -4.10
C VAL A 10 -9.56 24.07 -5.62
N GLU A 11 -9.37 25.16 -6.36
CA GLU A 11 -9.33 25.14 -7.83
C GLU A 11 -8.17 24.28 -8.33
N LEU A 12 -6.97 24.44 -7.77
CA LEU A 12 -5.80 23.63 -8.11
C LEU A 12 -6.02 22.13 -7.84
N LEU A 13 -6.57 21.77 -6.67
CA LEU A 13 -6.83 20.38 -6.33
C LEU A 13 -7.89 19.73 -7.24
N ARG A 14 -8.83 20.52 -7.76
CA ARG A 14 -9.82 20.04 -8.75
C ARG A 14 -9.21 19.89 -10.14
N GLU A 15 -8.35 20.83 -10.54
CA GLU A 15 -7.64 20.78 -11.82
C GLU A 15 -6.75 19.53 -11.93
N TYR A 16 -6.06 19.18 -10.84
CA TYR A 16 -5.13 18.04 -10.78
C TYR A 16 -5.71 16.84 -10.03
N ALA A 17 -7.03 16.67 -10.04
CA ALA A 17 -7.70 15.58 -9.30
C ALA A 17 -7.26 14.19 -9.78
N ASP A 18 -6.81 14.05 -11.02
CA ASP A 18 -6.31 12.81 -11.63
C ASP A 18 -4.85 12.49 -11.29
N ILE A 19 -4.06 13.48 -10.84
CA ILE A 19 -2.66 13.27 -10.45
C ILE A 19 -2.56 12.61 -9.06
N PHE A 20 -3.51 12.89 -8.18
CA PHE A 20 -3.49 12.38 -6.80
C PHE A 20 -4.19 11.02 -6.69
N ALA A 21 -3.61 10.16 -5.86
CA ALA A 21 -4.24 8.91 -5.49
C ALA A 21 -5.21 9.11 -4.32
N TRP A 22 -6.47 9.41 -4.62
CA TRP A 22 -7.52 9.58 -3.60
C TRP A 22 -7.93 8.27 -2.95
N SER A 23 -7.72 7.16 -3.64
CA SER A 23 -7.95 5.80 -3.17
C SER A 23 -6.84 4.86 -3.64
N TYR A 24 -6.78 3.68 -3.04
CA TYR A 24 -5.84 2.64 -3.48
C TYR A 24 -6.04 2.22 -4.95
N ARG A 25 -7.24 2.40 -5.52
CA ARG A 25 -7.52 2.09 -6.93
C ARG A 25 -6.85 3.07 -7.89
N ASP A 26 -6.61 4.29 -7.43
CA ASP A 26 -5.98 5.35 -8.23
C ASP A 26 -4.45 5.19 -8.27
N MET A 27 -3.90 4.34 -7.38
CA MET A 27 -2.50 3.95 -7.37
C MET A 27 -2.29 2.73 -8.26
N LEU A 28 -2.34 2.90 -9.58
CA LEU A 28 -2.19 1.81 -10.56
C LEU A 28 -0.82 1.10 -10.56
N GLY A 29 0.04 1.37 -9.57
CA GLY A 29 1.38 0.83 -9.47
C GLY A 29 2.28 1.31 -10.61
N LEU A 30 3.55 0.92 -10.55
CA LEU A 30 4.43 1.00 -11.70
C LEU A 30 4.51 -0.39 -12.33
N ASP A 31 4.77 -0.45 -13.64
CA ASP A 31 5.02 -1.71 -14.32
C ASP A 31 6.17 -2.45 -13.61
N THR A 32 5.87 -3.64 -13.09
CA THR A 32 6.83 -4.45 -12.32
C THR A 32 7.99 -4.93 -13.18
N THR A 33 7.83 -4.94 -14.52
CA THR A 33 8.94 -5.22 -15.45
C THR A 33 9.92 -4.06 -15.55
N ILE A 34 9.48 -2.84 -15.25
CA ILE A 34 10.27 -1.60 -15.33
C ILE A 34 10.85 -1.24 -13.97
N MET A 35 10.07 -1.37 -12.89
CA MET A 35 10.49 -1.03 -11.53
C MET A 35 10.12 -2.12 -10.53
N GLU A 36 10.99 -3.11 -10.39
CA GLU A 36 10.99 -4.05 -9.26
C GLU A 36 12.23 -3.81 -8.39
N HIS A 37 12.03 -3.69 -7.08
CA HIS A 37 13.14 -3.67 -6.14
C HIS A 37 13.52 -5.09 -5.74
N ARG A 38 14.76 -5.49 -6.03
CA ARG A 38 15.31 -6.77 -5.61
C ARG A 38 16.11 -6.60 -4.33
N LEU A 39 15.58 -7.13 -3.22
CA LEU A 39 16.31 -7.16 -1.96
C LEU A 39 17.50 -8.15 -2.09
N PRO A 40 18.75 -7.70 -1.88
CA PRO A 40 19.89 -8.60 -1.93
C PRO A 40 19.82 -9.60 -0.76
N LEU A 41 19.86 -10.89 -1.08
CA LEU A 41 19.88 -11.96 -0.09
C LEU A 41 21.30 -12.49 0.09
N VAL A 42 21.65 -12.86 1.33
CA VAL A 42 22.91 -13.54 1.62
C VAL A 42 22.85 -14.94 0.97
N PRO A 43 23.86 -15.33 0.17
CA PRO A 43 23.93 -16.67 -0.40
C PRO A 43 23.86 -17.74 0.69
N ASN A 44 23.05 -18.78 0.49
CA ASN A 44 22.82 -19.88 1.44
C ASN A 44 22.15 -19.47 2.76
N ALA A 45 21.49 -18.31 2.83
CA ALA A 45 20.66 -17.96 3.97
C ALA A 45 19.55 -18.99 4.18
N ILE A 46 19.35 -19.40 5.44
CA ILE A 46 18.29 -20.32 5.83
C ILE A 46 16.99 -19.53 5.94
N LEU A 47 15.91 -20.02 5.33
CA LEU A 47 14.58 -19.44 5.48
C LEU A 47 14.09 -19.63 6.92
N VAL A 48 13.64 -18.54 7.55
CA VAL A 48 13.13 -18.55 8.92
C VAL A 48 11.65 -18.21 8.91
N ARG A 49 10.81 -19.18 9.26
CA ARG A 49 9.37 -18.94 9.46
C ARG A 49 9.15 -18.29 10.82
N GLN A 50 8.81 -16.99 10.82
CA GLN A 50 8.47 -16.29 12.05
C GLN A 50 7.07 -16.69 12.54
N GLN A 51 6.93 -16.91 13.84
CA GLN A 51 5.62 -17.16 14.45
C GLN A 51 4.79 -15.88 14.47
N LEU A 52 3.49 -16.02 14.21
CA LEU A 52 2.55 -14.92 14.28
C LEU A 52 2.50 -14.36 15.71
N ARG A 53 2.64 -13.04 15.85
CA ARG A 53 2.56 -12.38 17.16
C ARG A 53 1.10 -12.21 17.57
N ARG A 54 0.82 -12.40 18.86
CA ARG A 54 -0.52 -12.11 19.42
C ARG A 54 -0.78 -10.61 19.32
N MET A 55 -1.94 -10.26 18.78
CA MET A 55 -2.41 -8.88 18.68
C MET A 55 -3.66 -8.70 19.54
N LYS A 56 -3.91 -7.47 20.00
CA LYS A 56 -5.17 -7.13 20.68
C LYS A 56 -6.33 -7.26 19.69
N PRO A 57 -7.52 -7.75 20.10
CA PRO A 57 -8.66 -7.94 19.20
C PRO A 57 -9.05 -6.68 18.40
N GLU A 58 -9.03 -5.52 19.05
CA GLU A 58 -9.35 -4.23 18.42
C GLU A 58 -8.38 -3.87 17.28
N VAL A 59 -7.10 -4.22 17.42
CA VAL A 59 -6.07 -3.99 16.39
C VAL A 59 -6.22 -5.01 15.26
N ALA A 60 -6.52 -6.26 15.61
CA ALA A 60 -6.73 -7.32 14.63
C ALA A 60 -7.91 -7.02 13.69
N LEU A 61 -9.00 -6.42 14.21
CA LEU A 61 -10.15 -5.99 13.41
C LEU A 61 -9.75 -4.92 12.38
N LYS A 62 -9.03 -3.87 12.83
CA LYS A 62 -8.54 -2.80 11.94
C LYS A 62 -7.58 -3.32 10.87
N ILE A 63 -6.70 -4.26 11.23
CA ILE A 63 -5.78 -4.89 10.28
C ILE A 63 -6.56 -5.66 9.22
N LYS A 64 -7.60 -6.40 9.61
CA LYS A 64 -8.44 -7.13 8.65
C LYS A 64 -9.10 -6.19 7.65
N GLU A 65 -9.67 -5.08 8.13
CA GLU A 65 -10.27 -4.05 7.27
C GLU A 65 -9.27 -3.44 6.28
N GLU A 66 -8.07 -3.08 6.73
CA GLU A 66 -7.03 -2.56 5.83
C GLU A 66 -6.48 -3.62 4.87
N MET A 67 -6.36 -4.88 5.30
CA MET A 67 -5.98 -5.98 4.41
C MET A 67 -6.99 -6.16 3.29
N GLU A 68 -8.29 -6.12 3.58
CA GLU A 68 -9.33 -6.22 2.56
C GLU A 68 -9.26 -5.05 1.56
N LYS A 69 -8.99 -3.82 2.02
CA LYS A 69 -8.81 -2.66 1.13
C LYS A 69 -7.63 -2.85 0.17
N GLN A 70 -6.48 -3.28 0.69
CA GLN A 70 -5.27 -3.48 -0.13
C GLN A 70 -5.41 -4.70 -1.06
N TRP A 71 -6.08 -5.75 -0.60
CA TRP A 71 -6.41 -6.92 -1.43
C TRP A 71 -7.28 -6.53 -2.63
N ASN A 72 -8.34 -5.75 -2.39
CA ASN A 72 -9.22 -5.25 -3.45
C ASN A 72 -8.53 -4.29 -4.42
N ALA A 73 -7.42 -3.68 -4.03
CA ALA A 73 -6.58 -2.85 -4.88
C ALA A 73 -5.45 -3.65 -5.57
N SER A 74 -5.44 -4.98 -5.45
CA SER A 74 -4.44 -5.88 -6.04
C SER A 74 -2.99 -5.62 -5.57
N PHE A 75 -2.80 -5.00 -4.41
CA PHE A 75 -1.49 -4.77 -3.81
C PHE A 75 -0.94 -5.98 -3.06
N LEU A 76 -1.85 -6.82 -2.57
CA LEU A 76 -1.51 -8.05 -1.86
C LEU A 76 -1.77 -9.24 -2.78
N ALA A 77 -0.84 -10.20 -2.75
CA ALA A 77 -0.99 -11.49 -3.40
C ALA A 77 -0.67 -12.60 -2.38
N VAL A 78 -1.27 -13.77 -2.57
CA VAL A 78 -0.91 -14.95 -1.78
C VAL A 78 0.46 -15.43 -2.24
N ALA A 79 1.38 -15.55 -1.31
CA ALA A 79 2.68 -16.16 -1.54
C ALA A 79 2.71 -17.58 -0.99
N GLU A 80 3.17 -18.52 -1.81
CA GLU A 80 3.47 -19.88 -1.37
C GLU A 80 4.92 -19.92 -0.86
N TYR A 81 5.08 -20.24 0.43
CA TYR A 81 6.41 -20.42 1.01
C TYR A 81 6.75 -21.91 1.01
N PRO A 82 7.94 -22.31 0.50
CA PRO A 82 8.41 -23.68 0.64
C PRO A 82 8.50 -24.04 2.14
N GLN A 83 8.11 -25.29 2.47
CA GLN A 83 8.13 -25.83 3.83
C GLN A 83 9.55 -25.93 4.40
#